data_AF-A0A972LFK8-F1
#
_entry.id   AF-A0A972LFK8-F1
#
_cell.length_a   1.000
_cell.length_b   1.000
_cell.length_c   1.000
_cell.angle_alpha   90.00
_cell.angle_beta   90.00
_cell.angle_gamma   90.00
#
_symmetry.space_group_name_H-M   'P 1'
#
loop_
_entity.id
_entity.type
_entity.pdbx_description
1 polymer ?
#
loop_
_entity_poly.entity_id
_entity_poly.type
_entity_poly.pdbx_seq_one_letter_code
_entity_poly.pdbx_strand_id
1 'polypeptide(L)' 'MTPGSDIVMCLSCHYAHASDYPDMLRWDYSKIIAGGGGSGGCFTCHTTKSSNP' A
#
# COMPACT_ATOMS: atom_id res chain seq x y z
N MET A 1 -0.24 2.52 -10.94
CA MET A 1 -1.66 2.13 -11.05
C MET A 1 -2.42 3.10 -11.95
N THR A 2 -3.55 2.68 -12.50
CA THR A 2 -4.52 3.51 -13.23
C THR A 2 -5.79 3.66 -12.39
N PRO A 3 -6.04 4.84 -11.78
CA PRO A 3 -7.28 5.10 -11.06
C PRO A 3 -8.51 4.83 -11.94
N GLY A 4 -9.47 4.06 -11.43
CA GLY A 4 -10.69 3.70 -12.14
C GLY A 4 -10.60 2.48 -13.06
N SER A 5 -9.42 1.88 -13.24
CA SER A 5 -9.24 0.64 -14.01
C SER A 5 -8.63 -0.50 -13.18
N ASP A 6 -7.64 -0.20 -12.36
CA ASP A 6 -6.98 -1.22 -11.56
C ASP A 6 -7.85 -1.63 -10.37
N ILE A 7 -7.94 -2.93 -10.10
CA ILE A 7 -8.70 -3.49 -8.97
C ILE A 7 -7.75 -3.71 -7.79
N VAL A 8 -8.14 -3.19 -6.63
CA VAL A 8 -7.49 -3.46 -5.34
C VAL A 8 -8.37 -4.43 -4.57
N MET A 9 -7.77 -5.51 -4.06
CA MET A 9 -8.47 -6.51 -3.26
C MET A 9 -7.93 -6.49 -1.83
N CYS A 10 -8.67 -7.06 -0.87
CA CYS A 10 -8.24 -7.08 0.54
C CYS A 10 -6.81 -7.63 0.68
N LEU A 11 -6.52 -8.70 -0.07
CA LEU A 11 -5.21 -9.35 -0.10
C LEU A 11 -4.15 -8.57 -0.88
N SER A 12 -4.39 -7.33 -1.31
CA SER A 12 -3.35 -6.44 -1.83
C SER A 12 -2.53 -5.82 -0.69
N CYS A 13 -3.15 -5.60 0.47
CA CYS A 13 -2.48 -5.04 1.66
C CYS A 13 -2.37 -6.04 2.82
N HIS A 14 -3.29 -7.01 2.89
CA HIS A 14 -3.35 -8.01 3.96
C HIS A 14 -2.78 -9.36 3.52
N TYR A 15 -2.17 -10.08 4.47
CA TYR A 15 -1.97 -11.52 4.39
C TYR A 15 -3.27 -12.26 4.72
N ALA A 16 -3.42 -13.49 4.20
CA ALA A 16 -4.61 -14.29 4.43
C ALA A 16 -4.65 -14.98 5.81
N HIS A 17 -3.49 -15.22 6.44
CA HIS A 17 -3.40 -15.97 7.69
C HIS A 17 -2.90 -15.11 8.85
N ALA A 18 -1.59 -14.90 8.94
CA ALA A 18 -0.97 -14.15 10.02
C ALA A 18 0.07 -13.20 9.44
N SER A 19 0.33 -12.14 10.18
CA SER A 19 1.45 -11.25 9.93
C SER A 19 2.03 -10.78 11.26
N ASP A 20 3.27 -10.33 11.23
CA ASP A 20 3.93 -9.71 12.39
C ASP A 20 3.40 -8.30 12.69
N TYR A 21 2.51 -7.78 11.84
CA TYR A 21 1.89 -6.46 11.95
C TYR A 21 0.40 -6.56 12.32
N PRO A 22 -0.16 -5.53 12.99
CA PRO A 22 -1.58 -5.43 13.26
C PRO A 22 -2.42 -5.61 12.00
N ASP A 23 -3.66 -6.08 12.18
CA ASP A 23 -4.63 -6.28 11.11
C ASP A 23 -4.13 -7.20 9.98
N MET A 24 -3.13 -8.05 10.23
CA MET A 24 -2.54 -8.96 9.23
C MET A 24 -1.95 -8.23 8.02
N LEU A 25 -1.44 -7.01 8.20
CA LEU A 25 -0.88 -6.21 7.11
C LEU A 25 0.44 -6.80 6.58
N ARG A 26 0.82 -6.46 5.35
CA ARG A 26 2.12 -6.86 4.78
C ARG A 26 3.30 -6.02 5.24
N TRP A 27 3.03 -4.84 5.79
CA TRP A 27 4.02 -3.85 6.19
C TRP A 27 3.58 -3.18 7.49
N ASP A 28 4.55 -2.64 8.23
CA ASP A 28 4.30 -1.81 9.40
C ASP A 28 3.76 -0.44 8.99
N TYR A 29 2.44 -0.31 8.95
CA TYR A 29 1.76 0.93 8.54
C TYR A 29 2.03 2.11 9.48
N SER A 30 2.49 1.88 10.72
CA SER A 30 2.86 2.98 11.63
C SER A 30 4.07 3.77 11.14
N LYS A 31 4.89 3.17 10.27
CA LYS A 31 6.08 3.78 9.67
C LYS A 31 5.83 4.35 8.26
N ILE A 32 4.62 4.18 7.71
CA ILE A 32 4.29 4.63 6.36
C ILE A 32 3.72 6.05 6.43
N ILE A 33 4.60 7.03 6.21
CA ILE A 33 4.24 8.45 6.24
C ILE A 33 3.99 8.96 4.82
N ALA A 34 2.81 9.50 4.58
CA ALA A 34 2.45 10.12 3.31
C ALA A 34 3.43 11.28 2.99
N GLY A 35 4.04 11.23 1.80
CA GLY A 35 5.05 12.22 1.39
C GLY A 35 6.45 12.02 1.99
N GLY A 36 6.65 11.02 2.85
CA GLY A 36 7.94 10.73 3.49
C GLY A 36 8.95 9.95 2.63
N GLY A 37 8.60 9.60 1.38
CA GLY A 37 9.50 8.92 0.44
C GLY A 37 9.78 7.45 0.76
N GLY A 38 8.96 6.80 1.60
CA GLY A 38 9.11 5.40 1.97
C GLY A 38 8.71 4.40 0.87
N SER A 39 8.89 3.11 1.16
CA SER A 39 8.47 1.98 0.31
C SER A 39 7.48 1.07 1.05
N GLY A 40 6.66 0.32 0.30
CA GLY A 40 5.63 -0.55 0.87
C GLY A 40 4.28 0.13 1.14
N GLY A 41 3.27 -0.64 1.55
CA GLY A 41 1.90 -0.17 1.77
C GLY A 41 1.31 0.49 0.53
N CYS A 42 0.87 1.74 0.68
CA CYS A 42 0.35 2.54 -0.44
C CYS A 42 1.38 2.71 -1.56
N PHE A 43 2.67 2.85 -1.23
CA PHE A 43 3.74 3.08 -2.20
C PHE A 43 4.09 1.83 -3.03
N THR A 44 3.56 0.66 -2.69
CA THR A 44 3.72 -0.55 -3.53
C THR A 44 3.04 -0.37 -4.89
N CYS A 45 1.94 0.38 -4.93
CA CYS A 45 1.26 0.69 -6.17
C CYS A 45 1.47 2.17 -6.54
N HIS A 46 1.50 3.09 -5.57
CA HIS A 46 1.71 4.54 -5.76
C HIS A 46 3.21 4.89 -5.85
N THR A 47 3.88 4.39 -6.88
CA THR A 47 5.34 4.53 -7.06
C THR A 47 5.78 5.89 -7.62
N THR A 48 4.84 6.72 -8.09
CA THR A 48 5.10 8.07 -8.59
C THR A 48 4.26 9.08 -7.83
N LYS A 49 4.84 10.26 -7.57
CA LYS A 49 4.12 11.43 -7.04
C LYS A 49 3.21 11.93 -8.16
N SER A 50 1.89 11.87 -7.99
CA SER A 50 0.87 12.10 -9.02
C SER A 50 1.31 13.02 -10.16
N SER A 51 1.43 12.48 -11.37
CA SER A 51 1.11 13.24 -12.58
C SER A 51 -0.41 13.16 -12.73
N ASN A 52 -1.11 14.20 -12.29
CA ASN A 52 -2.48 14.43 -12.74
C ASN A 52 -2.44 14.72 -14.25
N PRO A 53 -3.37 14.20 -15.08
CA PRO A 53 -3.61 14.79 -16.40
C PRO A 53 -4.18 16.20 -16.30
#